data_AF-A0A7C4GSE5-F1
#
_entry.id   AF-A0A7C4GSE5-F1
#
_cell.length_a   1.000
_cell.length_b   1.000
_cell.length_c   1.000
_cell.angle_alpha   90.00
_cell.angle_beta   90.00
_cell.angle_gamma   90.00
#
_symmetry.space_group_name_H-M   'P 1'
#
loop_
_entity.id
_entity.type
_entity.pdbx_description
1 polymer ?
#
loop_
_entity_poly.entity_id
_entity_poly.type
_entity_poly.pdbx_seq_one_letter_code
_entity_poly.pdbx_strand_id
1 'polypeptide(L)'
;MNWSEKDLGIIIYCCSLLEEKAAEAYNHAAEIIGNKFISCLFRYISRDSLKHAEFLRSMSETLAGNISAHPDECVKICGEAWLAPIKDAERILGKREMSLDDLPPLIRGLESIESFAAEEYLTALYVKLTELMASEEKIDLGYYKKILEWIIEDEEKHRQILKMIERLLAQS
;
A
#
# COMPACT_ATOMS: atom_id res chain seq x y z
N MET A 1 5.77 21.11 -0.34
CA MET A 1 4.87 21.06 0.83
C MET A 1 5.75 21.11 2.08
N ASN A 2 5.43 21.92 3.09
CA ASN A 2 6.16 21.91 4.37
C ASN A 2 5.34 21.11 5.39
N TRP A 3 5.69 19.84 5.58
CA TRP A 3 5.09 18.97 6.61
C TRP A 3 5.87 19.09 7.92
N SER A 4 5.17 19.18 9.05
CA SER A 4 5.74 19.01 10.38
C SER A 4 6.04 17.53 10.67
N GLU A 5 6.82 17.23 11.72
CA GLU A 5 7.02 15.85 12.21
C GLU A 5 5.70 15.12 12.49
N LYS A 6 4.73 15.85 13.06
CA LYS A 6 3.38 15.31 13.32
C LYS A 6 2.63 15.01 12.02
N ASP A 7 2.73 15.89 11.03
CA ASP A 7 2.13 15.66 9.71
C ASP A 7 2.76 14.44 9.04
N LEU A 8 4.08 14.27 9.15
CA LEU A 8 4.80 13.09 8.65
C LEU A 8 4.32 11.81 9.32
N GLY A 9 4.18 11.81 10.64
CA GLY A 9 3.62 10.68 11.38
C GLY A 9 2.22 10.29 10.89
N ILE A 10 1.32 11.27 10.73
CA ILE A 10 -0.03 11.02 10.20
C ILE A 10 0.03 10.45 8.78
N ILE A 11 0.88 11.00 7.91
CA ILE A 11 1.04 10.49 6.52
C ILE A 11 1.49 9.03 6.53
N ILE A 12 2.50 8.69 7.33
CA ILE A 12 2.99 7.31 7.46
C ILE A 12 1.87 6.38 7.97
N TYR A 13 1.10 6.84 8.96
CA TYR A 13 -0.04 6.09 9.45
C TYR A 13 -1.09 5.86 8.35
N CYS A 14 -1.40 6.87 7.54
CA CYS A 14 -2.32 6.74 6.41
C CYS A 14 -1.81 5.77 5.33
N CYS A 15 -0.50 5.71 5.10
CA CYS A 15 0.08 4.65 4.26
C CYS A 15 -0.13 3.27 4.89
N SER A 16 0.03 3.13 6.22
CA SER A 16 -0.24 1.84 6.89
C SER A 16 -1.68 1.36 6.71
N LEU A 17 -2.66 2.28 6.72
CA LEU A 17 -4.07 1.96 6.50
C LEU A 17 -4.33 1.52 5.06
N LEU A 18 -3.66 2.16 4.10
CA LEU A 18 -3.75 1.79 2.69
C LEU A 18 -3.24 0.36 2.47
N GLU A 19 -2.06 0.05 3.00
CA GLU A 19 -1.44 -1.28 2.92
C GLU A 19 -2.29 -2.36 3.59
N GLU A 20 -2.88 -2.06 4.74
CA GLU A 20 -3.80 -2.97 5.43
C GLU A 20 -5.04 -3.27 4.58
N LYS A 21 -5.61 -2.25 3.93
CA LYS A 21 -6.75 -2.42 3.02
C LYS A 21 -6.38 -3.19 1.76
N ALA A 22 -5.20 -2.96 1.21
CA ALA A 22 -4.66 -3.73 0.11
C ALA A 22 -4.52 -5.22 0.50
N ALA A 23 -3.91 -5.48 1.66
CA ALA A 23 -3.72 -6.82 2.19
C ALA A 23 -5.05 -7.58 2.36
N GLU A 24 -6.06 -6.92 2.93
CA GLU A 24 -7.42 -7.46 3.06
C GLU A 24 -8.03 -7.79 1.68
N ALA A 25 -7.97 -6.85 0.73
CA ALA A 25 -8.54 -7.03 -0.61
C ALA A 25 -7.89 -8.19 -1.37
N TYR A 26 -6.56 -8.29 -1.30
CA TYR A 26 -5.82 -9.40 -1.91
C TYR A 26 -6.12 -10.75 -1.27
N ASN A 27 -6.17 -10.81 0.07
CA ASN A 27 -6.49 -12.07 0.75
C ASN A 27 -7.90 -12.53 0.39
N HIS A 28 -8.87 -11.61 0.42
CA HIS A 28 -10.24 -11.89 0.04
C HIS A 28 -10.34 -12.37 -1.41
N ALA A 29 -9.70 -11.67 -2.36
CA ALA A 29 -9.63 -12.10 -3.76
C ALA A 29 -9.04 -13.50 -3.90
N ALA A 30 -8.01 -13.84 -3.11
CA ALA A 30 -7.41 -15.16 -3.10
C ALA A 30 -8.34 -16.27 -2.55
N GLU A 31 -9.26 -15.94 -1.64
CA GLU A 31 -10.22 -16.88 -1.08
C GLU A 31 -11.37 -17.18 -2.03
N ILE A 32 -11.82 -16.18 -2.78
CA ILE A 32 -13.01 -16.30 -3.64
C ILE A 32 -12.70 -16.62 -5.11
N ILE A 33 -11.42 -16.59 -5.51
CA ILE A 33 -10.99 -17.00 -6.85
C ILE A 33 -10.84 -18.53 -6.94
N GLY A 34 -11.49 -19.14 -7.94
CA GLY A 34 -11.41 -20.60 -8.14
C GLY A 34 -10.04 -21.11 -8.64
N ASN A 35 -9.23 -20.23 -9.24
CA ASN A 35 -7.92 -20.59 -9.78
C ASN A 35 -6.85 -20.60 -8.68
N LYS A 36 -6.36 -21.80 -8.32
CA LYS A 36 -5.35 -21.99 -7.25
C LYS A 36 -4.02 -21.28 -7.49
N PHE A 37 -3.60 -21.14 -8.75
CA PHE A 37 -2.36 -20.46 -9.08
C PHE A 37 -2.49 -18.95 -8.84
N ILE A 38 -3.58 -18.35 -9.33
CA ILE A 38 -3.89 -16.93 -9.08
C ILE A 38 -4.10 -16.66 -7.58
N SER A 39 -4.81 -17.56 -6.89
CA SER A 39 -4.96 -17.50 -5.42
C SER A 39 -3.61 -17.45 -4.69
N CYS A 40 -2.62 -18.23 -5.13
CA CYS A 40 -1.28 -18.21 -4.56
C CYS A 40 -0.60 -16.84 -4.75
N LEU A 41 -0.70 -16.26 -5.95
CA LEU A 41 -0.12 -14.97 -6.27
C LEU A 41 -0.76 -13.83 -5.45
N PHE A 42 -2.08 -13.82 -5.31
CA PHE A 42 -2.76 -12.84 -4.46
C PHE A 42 -2.39 -12.98 -2.98
N ARG A 43 -2.25 -14.21 -2.46
CA ARG A 43 -1.77 -14.42 -1.08
C ARG A 43 -0.35 -13.94 -0.86
N TYR A 44 0.50 -14.02 -1.87
CA TYR A 44 1.86 -13.49 -1.79
C TYR A 44 1.83 -11.98 -1.60
N ILE A 45 1.10 -11.25 -2.46
CA ILE A 45 0.97 -9.80 -2.37
C ILE A 45 0.33 -9.40 -1.04
N SER A 46 -0.78 -10.03 -0.66
CA SER A 46 -1.47 -9.77 0.61
C SER A 46 -0.53 -9.80 1.84
N ARG A 47 0.38 -10.77 1.88
CA ARG A 47 1.33 -10.91 3.01
C ARG A 47 2.40 -9.83 2.98
N ASP A 48 2.86 -9.44 1.80
CA ASP A 48 3.80 -8.34 1.67
C ASP A 48 3.16 -7.01 2.09
N SER A 49 1.96 -6.69 1.61
CA SER A 49 1.24 -5.48 2.02
C SER A 49 0.98 -5.46 3.53
N LEU A 50 0.63 -6.60 4.15
CA LEU A 50 0.48 -6.66 5.61
C LEU A 50 1.79 -6.36 6.36
N LYS A 51 2.92 -6.92 5.89
CA LYS A 51 4.26 -6.64 6.40
C LYS A 51 4.59 -5.15 6.28
N HIS A 52 4.22 -4.51 5.18
CA HIS A 52 4.42 -3.07 4.97
C HIS A 52 3.55 -2.25 5.93
N ALA A 53 2.27 -2.60 6.09
CA ALA A 53 1.35 -1.94 7.01
C ALA A 53 1.87 -1.95 8.45
N GLU A 54 2.32 -3.10 8.94
CA GLU A 54 2.87 -3.27 10.29
C GLU A 54 4.12 -2.40 10.50
N PHE A 55 5.02 -2.39 9.53
CA PHE A 55 6.22 -1.56 9.59
C PHE A 55 5.89 -0.06 9.60
N LEU A 56 5.04 0.39 8.67
CA LEU A 56 4.65 1.80 8.56
C LEU A 56 3.96 2.28 9.84
N ARG A 57 3.05 1.46 10.41
CA ARG A 57 2.39 1.78 11.68
C ARG A 57 3.41 1.97 12.81
N SER A 58 4.35 1.04 12.95
CA SER A 58 5.41 1.10 13.96
C SER A 58 6.34 2.31 13.76
N MET A 59 6.62 2.66 12.50
CA MET A 59 7.41 3.82 12.13
C MET A 59 6.71 5.13 12.50
N SER A 60 5.41 5.24 12.19
CA SER A 60 4.58 6.39 12.59
C SER A 60 4.61 6.59 14.11
N GLU A 61 4.41 5.51 14.86
CA GLU A 61 4.42 5.54 16.32
C GLU A 61 5.76 5.99 16.90
N THR A 62 6.85 5.55 16.29
CA THR A 62 8.20 5.93 16.73
C THR A 62 8.51 7.40 16.45
N LEU A 63 8.07 7.92 15.31
CA LEU A 63 8.39 9.30 14.89
C LEU A 63 7.51 10.34 15.57
N ALA A 64 6.24 10.03 15.83
CA ALA A 64 5.30 11.04 16.28
C ALA A 64 4.39 10.59 17.45
N GLY A 65 4.73 9.46 18.09
CA GLY A 65 3.98 8.88 19.21
C GLY A 65 2.72 8.16 18.75
N ASN A 66 1.86 7.78 19.71
CA ASN A 66 0.57 7.13 19.40
C ASN A 66 -0.33 8.05 18.57
N ILE A 67 -0.25 7.87 17.25
CA ILE A 67 -1.13 8.48 16.26
C ILE A 67 -2.14 7.43 15.84
N SER A 68 -3.41 7.82 15.89
CA SER A 68 -4.49 7.17 15.18
C SER A 68 -5.05 8.20 14.21
N ALA A 69 -5.03 7.91 12.91
CA ALA A 69 -5.72 8.74 11.94
C ALA A 69 -7.05 8.10 11.56
N HIS A 70 -8.14 8.87 11.59
CA HIS A 70 -9.36 8.47 10.90
C HIS A 70 -9.22 8.68 9.39
N PRO A 71 -9.97 7.95 8.53
CA PRO A 71 -9.94 8.16 7.09
C PRO A 71 -10.11 9.63 6.67
N ASP A 72 -10.97 10.38 7.36
CA ASP A 72 -11.18 11.82 7.13
C ASP A 72 -9.90 12.66 7.33
N GLU A 73 -9.04 12.27 8.28
CA GLU A 73 -7.75 12.92 8.53
C GLU A 73 -6.74 12.56 7.43
N CYS A 74 -6.78 11.32 6.94
CA CYS A 74 -5.98 10.91 5.78
C CYS A 74 -6.37 11.70 4.53
N VAL A 75 -7.66 11.89 4.26
CA VAL A 75 -8.11 12.75 3.14
C VAL A 75 -7.64 14.18 3.31
N LYS A 76 -7.65 14.71 4.53
CA LYS A 76 -7.22 16.08 4.79
C LYS A 76 -5.74 16.30 4.51
N ILE A 77 -4.89 15.30 4.77
CA ILE A 77 -3.43 15.43 4.68
C ILE A 77 -2.86 14.88 3.36
N CYS A 78 -3.38 13.75 2.90
CA CYS A 78 -3.00 13.07 1.66
C CYS A 78 -3.81 13.63 0.47
N GLY A 79 -5.02 14.15 0.70
CA GLY A 79 -5.92 14.59 -0.36
C GLY A 79 -6.86 13.49 -0.84
N GLU A 80 -7.78 13.85 -1.73
CA GLU A 80 -8.83 12.94 -2.21
C GLU A 80 -8.31 11.76 -3.01
N ALA A 81 -7.11 11.88 -3.60
CA ALA A 81 -6.47 10.80 -4.35
C ALA A 81 -6.25 9.54 -3.49
N TRP A 82 -6.07 9.71 -2.17
CA TRP A 82 -5.97 8.59 -1.21
C TRP A 82 -7.26 7.76 -1.09
N LEU A 83 -8.43 8.34 -1.37
CA LEU A 83 -9.70 7.61 -1.29
C LEU A 83 -9.92 6.63 -2.43
N ALA A 84 -9.37 6.91 -3.62
CA ALA A 84 -9.57 6.06 -4.79
C ALA A 84 -9.11 4.61 -4.55
N PRO A 85 -7.86 4.35 -4.11
CA PRO A 85 -7.40 2.99 -3.86
C PRO A 85 -8.14 2.31 -2.70
N ILE A 86 -8.54 3.06 -1.67
CA ILE A 86 -9.38 2.54 -0.56
C ILE A 86 -10.74 2.07 -1.07
N LYS A 87 -11.41 2.86 -1.91
CA LYS A 87 -12.71 2.49 -2.50
C LYS A 87 -12.59 1.29 -3.42
N ASP A 88 -11.48 1.17 -4.14
CA ASP A 88 -11.20 -0.01 -4.96
C ASP A 88 -11.01 -1.27 -4.10
N ALA A 89 -10.27 -1.17 -2.99
CA ALA A 89 -10.15 -2.26 -2.02
C ALA A 89 -11.53 -2.66 -1.44
N GLU A 90 -12.34 -1.70 -1.02
CA GLU A 90 -13.70 -1.94 -0.50
C GLU A 90 -14.62 -2.61 -1.53
N ARG A 91 -14.52 -2.20 -2.80
CA ARG A 91 -15.26 -2.81 -3.92
C ARG A 91 -14.89 -4.29 -4.10
N ILE A 92 -13.61 -4.63 -3.91
CA ILE A 92 -13.13 -6.03 -3.97
C ILE A 92 -13.68 -6.81 -2.78
N LEU A 93 -13.59 -6.27 -1.57
CA LEU A 93 -14.09 -6.89 -0.34
C LEU A 93 -15.60 -7.14 -0.36
N GLY A 94 -16.36 -6.33 -1.10
CA GLY A 94 -17.81 -6.52 -1.30
C GLY A 94 -18.19 -7.70 -2.20
N LYS A 95 -17.27 -8.32 -2.93
CA LYS A 95 -17.55 -9.46 -3.82
C LYS A 95 -17.71 -10.76 -3.03
N ARG A 96 -18.63 -11.63 -3.45
CA ARG A 96 -18.84 -12.96 -2.82
C ARG A 96 -18.18 -14.11 -3.57
N GLU A 97 -18.07 -13.95 -4.88
CA GLU A 97 -17.45 -14.91 -5.79
C GLU A 97 -16.67 -14.14 -6.85
N MET A 98 -15.65 -14.79 -7.42
CA MET A 98 -14.83 -14.20 -8.47
C MET A 98 -14.55 -15.24 -9.54
N SER A 99 -15.02 -14.94 -10.75
CA SER A 99 -14.67 -15.69 -11.95
C SER A 99 -13.41 -15.10 -12.61
N LEU A 100 -12.89 -15.78 -13.63
CA LEU A 100 -11.79 -15.22 -14.41
C LEU A 100 -12.19 -13.94 -15.17
N ASP A 101 -13.47 -13.81 -15.55
CA ASP A 101 -14.00 -12.62 -16.24
C ASP A 101 -14.08 -11.40 -15.31
N ASP A 102 -14.12 -11.62 -14.00
CA ASP A 102 -14.09 -10.56 -12.98
C ASP A 102 -12.69 -10.00 -12.74
N LEU A 103 -11.64 -10.71 -13.17
CA LEU A 103 -10.25 -10.36 -12.85
C LEU A 103 -9.75 -9.11 -13.58
N PRO A 104 -9.99 -8.87 -14.88
CA PRO A 104 -9.48 -7.67 -15.54
C PRO A 104 -9.89 -6.34 -14.88
N PRO A 105 -11.17 -6.09 -14.51
CA PRO A 105 -11.54 -4.86 -13.81
C PRO A 105 -11.05 -4.79 -12.36
N LEU A 106 -10.70 -5.93 -11.76
CA LEU A 106 -10.14 -6.03 -10.42
C LEU A 106 -8.64 -5.74 -10.43
N ILE A 107 -7.90 -6.33 -11.37
CA ILE A 107 -6.46 -6.10 -11.56
C ILE A 107 -6.21 -4.60 -11.79
N ARG A 108 -7.03 -3.93 -12.61
CA ARG A 108 -6.91 -2.47 -12.77
C ARG A 108 -7.12 -1.68 -11.48
N GLY A 109 -8.03 -2.13 -10.61
CA GLY A 109 -8.23 -1.51 -9.30
C GLY A 109 -7.03 -1.73 -8.38
N LEU A 110 -6.49 -2.95 -8.37
CA LEU A 110 -5.30 -3.31 -7.61
C LEU A 110 -4.05 -2.57 -8.11
N GLU A 111 -3.84 -2.47 -9.42
CA GLU A 111 -2.74 -1.69 -10.00
C GLU A 111 -2.82 -0.22 -9.59
N SER A 112 -4.04 0.35 -9.49
CA SER A 112 -4.21 1.72 -9.00
C SER A 112 -3.77 1.87 -7.54
N ILE A 113 -3.92 0.84 -6.71
CA ILE A 113 -3.42 0.81 -5.33
C ILE A 113 -1.89 0.82 -5.34
N GLU A 114 -1.26 -0.10 -6.09
CA GLU A 114 0.21 -0.24 -6.09
C GLU A 114 0.91 0.96 -6.73
N SER A 115 0.32 1.55 -7.78
CA SER A 115 0.86 2.75 -8.40
C SER A 115 0.84 3.94 -7.45
N PHE A 116 -0.27 4.12 -6.72
CA PHE A 116 -0.39 5.20 -5.75
C PHE A 116 0.57 5.05 -4.58
N ALA A 117 0.71 3.83 -4.03
CA ALA A 117 1.64 3.53 -2.96
C ALA A 117 3.08 3.84 -3.36
N ALA A 118 3.54 3.31 -4.51
CA ALA A 118 4.94 3.44 -4.93
C ALA A 118 5.32 4.83 -5.45
N GLU A 119 4.55 5.38 -6.39
CA GLU A 119 4.97 6.54 -7.17
C GLU A 119 4.72 7.86 -6.45
N GLU A 120 3.57 8.00 -5.79
CA GLU A 120 3.17 9.28 -5.21
C GLU A 120 3.57 9.37 -3.74
N TYR A 121 3.27 8.36 -2.93
CA TYR A 121 3.35 8.48 -1.47
C TYR A 121 4.68 8.04 -0.89
N LEU A 122 5.12 6.81 -1.20
CA LEU A 122 6.38 6.31 -0.66
C LEU A 122 7.59 7.09 -1.18
N THR A 123 7.54 7.55 -2.43
CA THR A 123 8.58 8.41 -2.99
C THR A 123 8.63 9.78 -2.29
N ALA A 124 7.48 10.43 -2.06
CA ALA A 124 7.44 11.69 -1.31
C ALA A 124 7.90 11.52 0.14
N LEU A 125 7.51 10.42 0.78
CA LEU A 125 7.95 10.05 2.13
C LEU A 125 9.46 9.85 2.20
N TYR A 126 10.03 9.11 1.24
CA TYR A 126 11.46 8.84 1.15
C TYR A 126 12.29 10.12 0.99
N VAL A 127 11.83 11.04 0.14
CA VAL A 127 12.44 12.37 -0.02
C VAL A 127 12.39 13.12 1.31
N LYS A 128 11.23 13.14 1.99
CA LYS A 128 11.08 13.86 3.25
C LYS A 128 11.93 13.29 4.37
N LEU A 129 12.03 11.97 4.48
CA LEU A 129 12.94 11.32 5.43
C LEU A 129 14.40 11.70 5.16
N THR A 130 14.78 11.76 3.89
CA THR A 130 16.14 12.16 3.49
C THR A 130 16.44 13.62 3.86
N GLU A 131 15.46 14.52 3.73
CA GLU A 131 15.59 15.90 4.22
C GLU A 131 15.78 15.97 5.73
N LEU A 132 14.99 15.20 6.51
CA LEU A 132 15.10 15.17 7.97
C LEU A 132 16.45 14.61 8.44
N MET A 133 16.97 13.58 7.76
CA MET A 133 18.32 13.07 8.00
C MET A 133 19.40 14.12 7.77
N ALA A 134 19.20 15.04 6.82
CA ALA A 134 20.14 16.11 6.54
C ALA A 134 20.06 17.25 7.58
N SER A 135 18.95 17.36 8.31
CA SER A 135 18.73 18.38 9.34
C SER A 135 18.95 17.85 10.75
N GLU A 136 20.21 17.60 11.16
CA GLU A 136 20.71 17.36 12.53
C GLU A 136 19.82 16.61 13.57
N GLU A 137 18.87 15.77 13.15
CA GLU A 137 18.02 15.04 14.08
C GLU A 137 18.75 13.85 14.72
N LYS A 138 18.45 13.60 16.00
CA LYS A 138 19.09 12.56 16.83
C LYS A 138 18.63 11.13 16.51
N ILE A 139 17.70 10.94 15.58
CA ILE A 139 17.17 9.64 15.20
C ILE A 139 17.92 9.15 13.96
N ASP A 140 18.51 7.95 14.02
CA ASP A 140 19.09 7.30 12.85
C ASP A 140 17.97 6.76 11.94
N LEU A 141 17.48 7.64 11.06
CA LEU A 141 16.46 7.31 10.07
C LEU A 141 17.02 6.49 8.89
N GLY A 142 18.32 6.15 8.87
CA GLY A 142 18.96 5.42 7.78
C GLY A 142 18.37 4.03 7.57
N TYR A 143 18.00 3.34 8.66
CA TYR A 143 17.33 2.04 8.57
C TYR A 143 15.90 2.16 8.03
N TYR A 144 15.15 3.18 8.46
CA TYR A 144 13.80 3.42 7.93
C TYR A 144 13.82 3.75 6.46
N LYS A 145 14.75 4.61 6.05
CA LYS A 145 15.00 4.91 4.64
C LYS A 145 15.23 3.63 3.84
N LYS A 146 16.08 2.72 4.33
CA LYS A 146 16.40 1.48 3.61
C LYS A 146 15.20 0.56 3.50
N ILE A 147 14.39 0.44 4.54
CA ILE A 147 13.18 -0.38 4.51
C ILE A 147 12.14 0.22 3.55
N LEU A 148 11.97 1.55 3.51
CA LEU A 148 11.09 2.20 2.54
C LEU A 148 11.52 1.94 1.08
N GLU A 149 12.83 1.90 0.79
CA GLU A 149 13.32 1.46 -0.54
C GLU A 149 12.86 0.04 -0.86
N TRP A 150 12.97 -0.87 0.10
CA TRP A 150 12.51 -2.25 -0.09
C TRP A 150 10.99 -2.36 -0.28
N ILE A 151 10.20 -1.51 0.40
CA ILE A 151 8.76 -1.44 0.17
C ILE A 151 8.49 -0.97 -1.27
N ILE A 152 9.12 0.12 -1.72
CA ILE A 152 8.97 0.61 -3.11
C ILE A 152 9.35 -0.47 -4.14
N GLU A 153 10.42 -1.23 -3.89
CA GLU A 153 10.82 -2.36 -4.72
C GLU A 153 9.79 -3.51 -4.70
N ASP A 154 9.17 -3.78 -3.56
CA ASP A 154 8.10 -4.77 -3.42
C ASP A 154 6.86 -4.35 -4.21
N GLU A 155 6.45 -3.08 -4.16
CA GLU A 155 5.31 -2.57 -4.94
C GLU A 155 5.48 -2.75 -6.45
N GLU A 156 6.70 -2.56 -6.96
CA GLU A 156 7.00 -2.85 -8.38
C GLU A 156 6.91 -4.36 -8.68
N LYS A 157 7.33 -5.23 -7.75
CA LYS A 157 7.14 -6.68 -7.90
C LYS A 157 5.66 -7.06 -7.88
N HIS A 158 4.84 -6.41 -7.05
CA HIS A 158 3.39 -6.63 -7.01
C HIS A 158 2.74 -6.26 -8.34
N ARG A 159 3.10 -5.10 -8.92
CA ARG A 159 2.69 -4.72 -10.29
C ARG A 159 3.10 -5.76 -11.34
N GLN A 160 4.31 -6.31 -11.24
CA GLN A 160 4.77 -7.36 -12.17
C GLN A 160 3.94 -8.64 -12.01
N ILE A 161 3.60 -9.04 -10.79
CA ILE A 161 2.72 -10.18 -10.52
C ILE A 161 1.33 -9.94 -11.12
N LEU A 162 0.75 -8.76 -10.97
CA LEU A 162 -0.53 -8.39 -11.58
C LEU A 162 -0.48 -8.54 -13.11
N LYS A 163 0.57 -8.03 -13.76
CA LYS A 163 0.81 -8.22 -15.21
C LYS A 163 0.97 -9.69 -15.61
N MET A 164 1.56 -10.52 -14.74
CA MET A 164 1.64 -11.96 -14.98
C MET A 164 0.25 -12.60 -14.95
N ILE A 165 -0.62 -12.19 -14.03
CA ILE A 165 -2.01 -12.67 -13.97
C ILE A 165 -2.76 -12.25 -15.23
N GLU A 166 -2.63 -11.01 -15.70
CA GLU A 166 -3.27 -10.57 -16.95
C GLU A 166 -2.86 -11.41 -18.15
N ARG A 167 -1.57 -11.73 -18.27
CA ARG A 167 -1.07 -12.58 -19.37
C ARG A 167 -1.64 -13.99 -19.33
N LEU A 168 -1.89 -14.54 -18.15
CA LEU A 168 -2.53 -15.85 -18.00
C LEU A 168 -3.97 -15.81 -18.48
N LEU A 169 -4.70 -14.72 -18.19
CA LEU A 169 -6.07 -14.53 -18.65
C LEU A 169 -6.15 -14.39 -20.17
N ALA A 170 -5.18 -13.73 -20.80
CA ALA A 170 -5.12 -13.60 -22.25
C ALA A 170 -4.81 -14.91 -23.01
N GLN A 171 -4.36 -15.95 -22.30
CA GLN A 171 -4.04 -17.28 -22.84
C GLN A 171 -5.11 -18.34 -22.51
N SER A 172 -6.11 -17.96 -21.70
CA SER A 172 -7.23 -18.81 -21.26
C SER A 172 -8.39 -18.74 -22.24
#